data_AF-A0A820HTD5-F1
#
_entry.id   AF-A0A820HTD5-F1
#
_cell.length_a   1.000
_cell.length_b   1.000
_cell.length_c   1.000
_cell.angle_alpha   90.00
_cell.angle_beta   90.00
_cell.angle_gamma   90.00
#
_symmetry.space_group_name_H-M   'P 1'
#
loop_
_entity.id
_entity.type
_entity.pdbx_description
1 polymer ?
#
loop_
_entity_poly.entity_id
_entity_poly.type
_entity_poly.pdbx_seq_one_letter_code
_entity_poly.pdbx_strand_id
1 'polypeptide(L)'
;KERIQEDVCVRTSLPPCVEGPVYAILICHIPKLRWLPKHQSVCRSITIKVAWWGEDDTSAIFKPQISGVSLDHRQQPSTTAKYYIRSELIQFSKYLIDAAELVLKVYDTDTNRMIGTVKVKNLSTLSINNPIKGYLPIFSRRRFARS
;
A
#
# COMPACT_ATOMS: atom_id res chain seq x y z
N LYS A 1 24.91 10.77 -6.35
CA LYS A 1 24.45 9.46 -6.86
C LYS A 1 22.98 9.32 -6.47
N GLU A 2 22.08 9.54 -7.43
CA GLU A 2 20.66 9.28 -7.25
C GLU A 2 20.50 7.75 -7.10
N ARG A 3 19.99 7.29 -5.96
CA ARG A 3 19.77 5.85 -5.75
C ARG A 3 18.55 5.48 -6.57
N ILE A 4 18.70 4.56 -7.52
CA ILE A 4 17.57 4.02 -8.29
C ILE A 4 16.72 3.24 -7.32
N GLN A 5 15.55 3.78 -6.98
CA GLN A 5 14.60 3.11 -6.13
C GLN A 5 13.87 2.05 -6.96
N GLU A 6 14.02 0.79 -6.58
CA GLU A 6 13.33 -0.31 -7.27
C GLU A 6 11.83 -0.31 -6.95
N ASP A 7 11.01 -0.54 -7.97
CA ASP A 7 9.57 -0.72 -7.79
C ASP A 7 9.30 -2.00 -6.98
N VAL A 8 8.30 -1.92 -6.11
CA VAL A 8 7.73 -3.07 -5.39
C VAL A 8 7.22 -4.08 -6.41
N CYS A 9 7.71 -5.32 -6.29
CA CYS A 9 7.22 -6.44 -7.07
C CYS A 9 5.75 -6.70 -6.76
N VAL A 10 4.94 -6.73 -7.82
CA VAL A 10 3.53 -7.13 -7.78
C VAL A 10 3.38 -8.52 -8.38
N ARG A 11 2.48 -9.34 -7.84
CA ARG A 11 2.27 -10.72 -8.31
C ARG A 11 1.29 -10.86 -9.47
N THR A 12 0.49 -9.82 -9.70
CA THR A 12 -0.73 -9.89 -10.52
C THR A 12 -0.94 -8.58 -11.27
N SER A 13 -1.54 -8.67 -12.45
CA SER A 13 -2.23 -7.55 -13.09
C SER A 13 -3.57 -7.28 -12.40
N LEU A 14 -4.20 -6.15 -12.75
CA LEU A 14 -5.54 -5.82 -12.29
C LEU A 14 -6.53 -5.76 -13.47
N PRO A 15 -7.76 -6.26 -13.30
CA PRO A 15 -8.17 -7.17 -12.22
C PRO A 15 -7.33 -8.47 -12.20
N PRO A 16 -7.18 -9.14 -11.04
CA PRO A 16 -6.45 -10.40 -10.96
C PRO A 16 -7.02 -11.47 -11.90
N CYS A 17 -6.15 -12.34 -12.41
CA CYS A 17 -6.49 -13.44 -13.33
C CYS A 17 -7.12 -13.01 -14.67
N VAL A 18 -7.13 -11.72 -14.99
CA VAL A 18 -7.52 -11.23 -16.31
C VAL A 18 -6.30 -11.17 -17.21
N GLU A 19 -6.34 -11.94 -18.30
CA GLU A 19 -5.36 -11.91 -19.37
C GLU A 19 -5.83 -11.01 -20.52
N GLY A 20 -4.89 -10.35 -21.20
CA GLY A 20 -5.19 -9.40 -22.27
C GLY A 20 -4.03 -8.45 -22.58
N PRO A 21 -4.20 -7.49 -23.50
CA PRO A 21 -3.24 -6.40 -23.68
C PRO A 21 -3.25 -5.45 -22.47
N VAL A 22 -2.19 -4.67 -22.31
CA VAL A 22 -2.11 -3.64 -21.26
C VAL A 22 -2.82 -2.38 -21.76
N TYR A 23 -3.86 -1.95 -21.05
CA TYR A 23 -4.61 -0.72 -21.34
C TYR A 23 -4.12 0.48 -20.54
N ALA A 24 -3.64 0.25 -19.31
CA ALA A 24 -3.15 1.30 -18.42
C ALA A 24 -2.21 0.73 -17.34
N ILE A 25 -1.60 1.63 -16.57
CA ILE A 25 -0.81 1.29 -15.38
C ILE A 25 -1.41 2.03 -14.19
N LEU A 26 -1.78 1.29 -13.16
CA LEU A 26 -2.12 1.87 -11.87
C LEU A 26 -0.87 1.93 -10.98
N ILE A 27 -0.60 3.12 -10.43
CA ILE A 27 0.52 3.36 -9.54
C ILE A 27 0.01 3.44 -8.10
N CYS A 28 0.50 2.56 -7.23
CA CYS A 28 0.30 2.63 -5.79
C CYS A 28 1.58 3.18 -5.15
N HIS A 29 1.51 4.36 -4.55
CA HIS A 29 2.66 5.03 -3.96
C HIS A 29 2.45 5.29 -2.47
N ILE A 30 3.30 4.68 -1.64
CA ILE A 30 3.28 4.79 -0.17
C ILE A 30 4.68 5.25 0.28
N PRO A 31 4.98 6.55 0.19
CA PRO A 31 6.34 7.05 0.40
C PRO A 31 6.76 7.08 1.87
N LYS A 32 5.81 7.42 2.76
CA LYS A 32 6.14 7.86 4.11
C LYS A 32 5.07 7.46 5.09
N LEU A 33 5.52 7.10 6.29
CA LEU A 33 4.67 6.95 7.46
C LEU A 33 5.05 7.99 8.52
N ARG A 34 4.05 8.48 9.25
CA ARG A 34 4.25 9.41 10.36
C ARG A 34 3.47 8.92 11.57
N TRP A 35 4.18 8.60 12.64
CA TRP A 35 3.55 8.37 13.93
C TRP A 35 3.05 9.69 14.51
N LEU A 36 1.89 9.65 15.15
CA LEU A 36 1.48 10.72 16.05
C LEU A 36 2.44 10.76 17.26
N PRO A 37 2.65 11.92 17.90
CA PRO A 37 3.61 12.05 19.02
C PRO A 37 3.48 10.96 20.10
N LYS A 38 2.24 10.67 20.52
CA LYS A 38 1.92 9.61 21.51
C LYS A 38 2.26 8.17 21.07
N HIS A 39 2.64 7.96 19.80
CA HIS A 39 2.90 6.66 19.20
C HIS A 39 4.30 6.56 18.57
N GLN A 40 5.20 7.52 18.85
CA GLN A 40 6.54 7.55 18.26
C GLN A 40 7.39 6.30 18.60
N SER A 41 7.10 5.63 19.72
CA SER A 41 7.81 4.42 20.16
C SER A 41 7.16 3.10 19.75
N VAL A 42 6.16 3.11 18.83
CA VAL A 42 5.45 1.88 18.45
C VAL A 42 6.37 0.90 17.69
N CYS A 43 7.13 1.38 16.72
CA CYS A 43 8.14 0.59 16.01
C CYS A 43 9.09 1.50 15.21
N ARG A 44 10.29 1.00 14.93
CA ARG A 44 11.34 1.71 14.17
C ARG A 44 11.42 1.28 12.70
N SER A 45 10.77 0.16 12.35
CA SER A 45 10.69 -0.37 11.00
C SER A 45 9.27 -0.88 10.75
N ILE A 46 8.76 -0.73 9.52
CA ILE A 46 7.44 -1.24 9.15
C ILE A 46 7.42 -1.86 7.76
N THR A 47 6.52 -2.81 7.60
CA THR A 47 6.18 -3.44 6.34
C THR A 47 4.69 -3.28 6.11
N ILE A 48 4.30 -2.81 4.93
CA ILE A 48 2.90 -2.68 4.54
C ILE A 48 2.62 -3.69 3.44
N LYS A 49 1.69 -4.61 3.70
CA LYS A 49 1.20 -5.57 2.72
C LYS A 49 -0.06 -5.01 2.07
N VAL A 50 -0.06 -4.99 0.75
CA VAL A 50 -1.20 -4.58 -0.08
C VAL A 50 -1.65 -5.82 -0.84
N ALA A 51 -2.96 -6.03 -0.88
CA ALA A 51 -3.63 -7.05 -1.67
C ALA A 51 -4.94 -6.45 -2.20
N TRP A 52 -5.11 -6.47 -3.51
CA TRP A 52 -6.33 -6.04 -4.17
C TRP A 52 -7.42 -7.10 -4.05
N TRP A 53 -8.67 -6.71 -4.34
CA TRP A 53 -9.78 -7.66 -4.35
C TRP A 53 -9.51 -8.77 -5.37
N GLY A 54 -9.61 -10.03 -4.93
CA GLY A 54 -9.26 -11.21 -5.74
C GLY A 54 -7.79 -11.64 -5.65
N GLU A 55 -6.94 -10.94 -4.91
CA GLU A 55 -5.54 -11.36 -4.64
C GLU A 55 -5.37 -12.02 -3.27
N ASP A 56 -4.32 -12.83 -3.14
CA ASP A 56 -3.86 -13.32 -1.85
C ASP A 56 -3.19 -12.19 -1.03
N ASP A 57 -3.18 -12.36 0.30
CA ASP A 57 -2.69 -11.42 1.32
C ASP A 57 -1.21 -10.96 1.22
N THR A 58 -0.48 -11.33 0.16
CA THR A 58 0.96 -11.08 -0.04
C THR A 58 1.31 -10.59 -1.45
N SER A 59 0.40 -9.91 -2.15
CA SER A 59 0.64 -9.52 -3.55
C SER A 59 1.67 -8.40 -3.74
N ALA A 60 1.77 -7.45 -2.80
CA ALA A 60 2.80 -6.41 -2.83
C ALA A 60 3.26 -6.00 -1.41
N ILE A 61 4.57 -5.83 -1.24
CA ILE A 61 5.21 -5.55 0.05
C ILE A 61 5.99 -4.23 0.00
N PHE A 62 5.48 -3.24 0.71
CA PHE A 62 6.05 -1.90 0.79
C PHE A 62 6.84 -1.71 2.08
N LYS A 63 7.94 -0.95 1.99
CA LYS A 63 8.78 -0.54 3.11
C LYS A 63 8.96 0.99 3.08
N PRO A 64 7.95 1.75 3.53
CA PRO A 64 8.02 3.21 3.54
C PRO A 64 8.97 3.73 4.62
N GLN A 65 9.47 4.94 4.43
CA GLN A 65 10.27 5.61 5.45
C GLN A 65 9.37 6.09 6.60
N ILE A 66 9.80 5.82 7.85
CA ILE A 66 9.16 6.40 9.04
C ILE A 66 9.77 7.78 9.30
N SER A 67 8.91 8.79 9.46
CA SER A 67 9.32 10.16 9.77
C SER A 67 10.10 10.21 11.07
N GLY A 68 11.30 10.80 11.05
CA GLY A 68 12.15 10.95 12.24
C GLY A 68 12.97 9.70 12.60
N VAL A 69 12.89 8.63 11.81
CA VAL A 69 13.76 7.47 11.91
C VAL A 69 14.75 7.49 10.75
N SER A 70 16.04 7.51 11.05
CA SER A 70 17.08 7.36 10.04
C SER A 70 17.07 5.94 9.49
N LEU A 71 16.96 5.81 8.17
CA LEU A 71 17.13 4.53 7.50
C LEU A 71 18.61 4.13 7.61
N ASP A 72 18.85 2.85 7.89
CA ASP A 72 20.18 2.28 7.67
C ASP A 72 20.54 2.48 6.18
N HIS A 73 21.78 2.88 5.90
CA HIS A 73 22.28 3.12 4.55
C HIS A 73 22.13 1.92 3.61
N ARG A 74 21.90 0.72 4.17
CA ARG A 74 21.67 -0.54 3.44
C ARG A 74 20.21 -0.78 3.06
N GLN A 75 19.24 -0.10 3.69
CA GLN A 75 17.82 -0.28 3.41
C GLN A 75 17.35 0.70 2.34
N GLN A 76 17.01 0.18 1.16
CA GLN A 76 16.33 0.96 0.14
C GLN A 76 14.82 0.96 0.42
N PRO A 77 14.17 2.13 0.45
CA PRO A 77 12.72 2.20 0.60
C PRO A 77 12.05 1.54 -0.61
N SER A 78 11.03 0.72 -0.40
CA SER A 78 10.20 0.15 -1.48
C SER A 78 8.81 0.76 -1.39
N THR A 79 8.56 1.82 -2.16
CA THR A 79 7.40 2.69 -1.93
C THR A 79 6.42 2.76 -3.10
N THR A 80 6.81 2.26 -4.27
CA THR A 80 6.02 2.38 -5.50
C THR A 80 5.76 1.00 -6.07
N ALA A 81 4.51 0.63 -6.27
CA ALA A 81 4.13 -0.53 -7.06
C ALA A 81 3.41 -0.08 -8.33
N LYS A 82 3.68 -0.78 -9.44
CA LYS A 82 3.02 -0.55 -10.73
C LYS A 82 2.23 -1.80 -11.10
N TYR A 83 0.91 -1.64 -11.22
CA TYR A 83 0.01 -2.72 -11.61
C TYR A 83 -0.43 -2.50 -13.06
N TYR A 84 -0.22 -3.50 -13.91
CA TYR A 84 -0.74 -3.48 -15.27
C TYR A 84 -2.25 -3.70 -15.27
N ILE A 85 -2.99 -2.85 -15.97
CA ILE A 85 -4.42 -3.02 -16.18
C ILE A 85 -4.63 -3.80 -17.49
N ARG A 86 -5.16 -5.02 -17.37
CA ARG A 86 -5.31 -5.98 -18.48
C ARG A 86 -6.74 -6.07 -19.03
N SER A 87 -7.67 -5.36 -18.41
CA SER A 87 -9.05 -5.18 -18.90
C SER A 87 -9.23 -3.79 -19.52
N GLU A 88 -10.28 -3.64 -20.33
CA GLU A 88 -10.72 -2.30 -20.75
C GLU A 88 -11.05 -1.41 -19.55
N LEU A 89 -10.89 -0.09 -19.70
CA LEU A 89 -11.06 0.87 -18.59
C LEU A 89 -12.48 0.88 -18.01
N ILE A 90 -13.50 0.62 -18.83
CA ILE A 90 -14.89 0.52 -18.37
C ILE A 90 -15.07 -0.70 -17.45
N GLN A 91 -14.46 -1.84 -17.81
CA GLN A 91 -14.51 -3.06 -16.99
C GLN A 91 -13.67 -2.89 -15.72
N PHE A 92 -12.52 -2.23 -15.82
CA PHE A 92 -11.69 -1.90 -14.67
C PHE A 92 -12.43 -0.99 -13.67
N SER A 93 -13.22 -0.03 -14.16
CA SER A 93 -14.09 0.81 -13.30
C SER A 93 -15.11 -0.03 -12.52
N LYS A 94 -15.74 -1.03 -13.16
CA LYS A 94 -16.64 -1.98 -12.47
C LYS A 94 -15.92 -2.76 -11.38
N TYR A 95 -14.72 -3.26 -11.67
CA TYR A 95 -13.87 -3.91 -10.68
C TYR A 95 -13.57 -3.00 -9.47
N LEU A 96 -13.27 -1.72 -9.69
CA LEU A 96 -13.03 -0.77 -8.59
C LEU A 96 -14.29 -0.48 -7.77
N ILE A 97 -15.47 -0.49 -8.39
CA ILE A 97 -16.76 -0.37 -7.71
C ILE A 97 -16.99 -1.58 -6.80
N ASP A 98 -16.82 -2.80 -7.34
CA ASP A 98 -17.05 -4.05 -6.61
C ASP A 98 -16.03 -4.24 -5.48
N ALA A 99 -14.76 -3.87 -5.71
CA ALA A 99 -13.72 -3.88 -4.69
C ALA A 99 -14.06 -2.95 -3.51
N ALA A 100 -14.73 -1.82 -3.77
CA ALA A 100 -15.18 -0.77 -2.85
C ALA A 100 -14.08 -0.07 -2.00
N GLU A 101 -13.26 -0.84 -1.29
CA GLU A 101 -12.13 -0.40 -0.50
C GLU A 101 -10.90 -1.30 -0.68
N LEU A 102 -9.71 -0.70 -0.62
CA LEU A 102 -8.44 -1.41 -0.54
C LEU A 102 -7.96 -1.39 0.91
N VAL A 103 -7.72 -2.57 1.49
CA VAL A 103 -7.27 -2.72 2.88
C VAL A 103 -5.79 -3.06 2.91
N LEU A 104 -4.99 -2.18 3.49
CA LEU A 104 -3.55 -2.37 3.66
C LEU A 104 -3.29 -2.87 5.07
N LYS A 105 -2.45 -3.90 5.22
CA LYS A 105 -2.08 -4.47 6.52
C LYS A 105 -0.69 -3.96 6.91
N VAL A 106 -0.58 -3.33 8.07
CA VAL A 106 0.67 -2.73 8.57
C VAL A 106 1.27 -3.65 9.62
N TYR A 107 2.54 -4.01 9.43
CA TYR A 107 3.31 -4.88 10.31
C TYR A 107 4.55 -4.16 10.83
N ASP A 108 4.92 -4.46 12.06
CA ASP A 108 6.27 -4.25 12.56
C ASP A 108 7.20 -5.21 11.81
N THR A 109 8.23 -4.69 11.15
CA THR A 109 9.14 -5.51 10.34
C THR A 109 9.96 -6.46 11.21
N ASP A 110 10.38 -6.02 12.39
CA ASP A 110 11.32 -6.77 13.23
C ASP A 110 10.61 -7.92 13.93
N THR A 111 9.38 -7.70 14.39
CA THR A 111 8.59 -8.71 15.11
C THR A 111 7.58 -9.46 14.24
N ASN A 112 7.39 -9.03 12.99
CA ASN A 112 6.34 -9.54 12.08
C ASN A 112 4.93 -9.52 12.70
N ARG A 113 4.67 -8.60 13.64
CA ARG A 113 3.36 -8.45 14.29
C ARG A 113 2.53 -7.39 13.59
N MET A 114 1.25 -7.70 13.35
CA MET A 114 0.33 -6.73 12.76
C MET A 114 0.05 -5.59 13.76
N ILE A 115 0.39 -4.37 13.36
CA ILE A 115 0.16 -3.14 14.12
C ILE A 115 -1.29 -2.65 13.91
N GLY A 116 -1.77 -2.75 12.68
CA GLY A 116 -3.09 -2.28 12.30
C GLY A 116 -3.37 -2.37 10.81
N THR A 117 -4.45 -1.74 10.40
CA THR A 117 -4.91 -1.71 9.01
C THR A 117 -5.21 -0.28 8.56
N VAL A 118 -4.93 0.01 7.29
CA VAL A 118 -5.32 1.25 6.62
C VAL A 118 -6.39 0.91 5.59
N LYS A 119 -7.44 1.72 5.50
CA LYS A 119 -8.50 1.55 4.51
C LYS A 119 -8.44 2.69 3.51
N VAL A 120 -8.25 2.37 2.24
CA VAL A 120 -8.39 3.30 1.12
C VAL A 120 -9.80 3.11 0.57
N LYS A 121 -10.67 4.10 0.80
CA LYS A 121 -12.06 4.08 0.36
C LYS A 121 -12.22 4.80 -0.99
N ASN A 122 -13.43 4.74 -1.53
CA ASN A 122 -13.83 5.47 -2.74
C ASN A 122 -13.01 5.05 -3.97
N LEU A 123 -12.68 3.76 -4.08
CA LEU A 123 -11.96 3.22 -5.25
C LEU A 123 -12.71 3.49 -6.55
N SER A 124 -14.05 3.53 -6.51
CA SER A 124 -14.91 3.89 -7.65
C SER A 124 -14.67 5.29 -8.22
N THR A 125 -14.06 6.19 -7.44
CA THR A 125 -13.76 7.56 -7.90
C THR A 125 -12.40 7.66 -8.59
N LEU A 126 -11.59 6.61 -8.53
CA LEU A 126 -10.23 6.60 -9.05
C LEU A 126 -10.25 6.69 -10.58
N SER A 127 -9.57 7.70 -11.11
CA SER A 127 -9.34 7.86 -12.54
C SER A 127 -7.99 8.52 -12.78
N ILE A 128 -7.57 8.62 -14.04
CA ILE A 128 -6.33 9.31 -14.44
C ILE A 128 -6.29 10.74 -13.88
N ASN A 129 -7.44 11.44 -13.90
CA ASN A 129 -7.56 12.83 -13.44
C ASN A 129 -7.90 12.95 -11.95
N ASN A 130 -8.33 11.86 -11.31
CA ASN A 130 -8.74 11.83 -9.91
C ASN A 130 -8.00 10.73 -9.13
N PRO A 131 -6.70 10.91 -8.85
CA PRO A 131 -5.95 9.98 -8.01
C PRO A 131 -6.35 10.10 -6.54
N ILE A 132 -6.39 8.98 -5.83
CA ILE A 132 -6.59 8.99 -4.38
C ILE A 132 -5.27 9.38 -3.69
N LYS A 133 -5.28 10.50 -2.97
CA LYS A 133 -4.11 11.07 -2.28
C LYS A 133 -4.49 11.50 -0.87
N GLY A 134 -3.54 11.42 0.06
CA GLY A 134 -3.70 11.98 1.41
C GLY A 134 -3.04 11.16 2.49
N TYR A 135 -3.15 11.63 3.73
CA TYR A 135 -2.77 10.88 4.91
C TYR A 135 -3.94 9.99 5.36
N LEU A 136 -3.71 8.69 5.39
CA LEU A 136 -4.71 7.72 5.83
C LEU A 136 -4.34 7.18 7.22
N PRO A 137 -5.29 7.17 8.18
CA PRO A 137 -5.02 6.70 9.53
C PRO A 137 -4.83 5.18 9.56
N ILE A 138 -3.94 4.74 10.45
CA ILE A 138 -3.76 3.32 10.78
C ILE A 138 -4.70 3.00 11.94
N PHE A 139 -5.60 2.06 11.74
CA PHE A 139 -6.48 1.56 12.78
C PHE A 139 -5.87 0.32 13.43
N SER A 140 -5.51 0.43 14.71
CA SER A 140 -5.08 -0.73 15.49
C SER A 140 -6.30 -1.50 15.99
N ARG A 141 -6.22 -2.84 15.99
CA ARG A 141 -7.24 -3.71 16.63
C ARG A 141 -7.10 -3.75 18.16
N ARG A 142 -5.98 -3.28 18.72
CA ARG A 142 -5.78 -3.24 20.18
C ARG A 142 -6.09 -1.85 20.72
N ARG A 143 -6.98 -1.77 21.71
CA ARG A 143 -6.97 -0.64 22.65
C ARG A 143 -5.61 -0.66 23.33
N PHE A 144 -4.77 0.35 23.08
CA PHE A 144 -3.65 0.59 23.99
C PHE A 144 -4.29 0.88 25.34
N ALA A 145 -4.21 -0.07 26.28
CA ALA A 145 -4.63 0.16 27.64
C ALA A 145 -3.84 1.37 28.14
N ARG A 146 -4.55 2.38 28.63
CA ARG A 146 -3.92 3.53 29.30
C ARG A 146 -3.23 2.96 30.55
N SER A 147 -1.91 2.96 30.57
CA SER A 147 -1.11 2.82 31.79
C SER A 147 -1.20 4.10 32.59
#